data_AF-A0A351IY41-F1
#
_entry.id   AF-A0A351IY41-F1
#
_cell.length_a   1.000
_cell.length_b   1.000
_cell.length_c   1.000
_cell.angle_alpha   90.00
_cell.angle_beta   90.00
_cell.angle_gamma   90.00
#
_symmetry.space_group_name_H-M   'P 1'
#
loop_
_entity.id
_entity.type
_entity.pdbx_description
1 polymer ?
#
loop_
_entity_poly.entity_id
_entity_poly.type
_entity_poly.pdbx_seq_one_letter_code
_entity_poly.pdbx_strand_id
1 'polypeptide(L)' 'MSAVFQEDRLSEDFSVLSNVRMVTEKSVSKAEIEACFSALGLEKSIHLPVRELSGGMKRRVSFSRALLTGSRFVVMEEP' A
#
# COMPACT_ATOMS: atom_id res chain seq x y z
N MET A 1 18.91 22.63 4.07
CA MET A 1 18.08 21.66 4.82
C MET A 1 17.32 20.84 3.81
N SER A 2 17.50 19.51 3.77
CA SER A 2 16.61 18.65 2.98
C SER A 2 16.45 17.35 3.76
N ALA A 3 15.46 17.31 4.63
CA ALA A 3 15.07 16.08 5.28
C ALA A 3 14.31 15.23 4.24
N VAL A 4 14.96 14.19 3.73
CA VAL A 4 14.33 13.18 2.87
C VAL A 4 13.62 12.21 3.79
N PHE A 5 12.36 12.49 4.06
CA PHE A 5 11.54 11.62 4.91
C PHE A 5 11.02 10.41 4.10
N GLN A 6 11.51 9.24 4.55
CA GLN A 6 10.77 8.00 4.77
C GLN A 6 10.26 7.21 3.54
N GLU A 7 11.05 6.20 3.17
CA GLU A 7 10.69 4.76 3.04
C GLU A 7 9.37 4.29 2.39
N ASP A 8 8.61 5.14 1.72
CA ASP A 8 7.46 4.73 0.91
C ASP A 8 7.83 4.53 -0.56
N ARG A 9 8.99 3.93 -0.79
CA ARG A 9 9.43 3.56 -2.14
C ARG A 9 8.64 2.35 -2.61
N LEU A 10 7.42 2.61 -3.07
CA LEU A 10 6.75 1.66 -3.94
C LEU A 10 7.67 1.44 -5.15
N SER A 11 7.97 0.18 -5.43
CA SER A 11 8.72 -0.16 -6.62
C SER A 11 7.84 0.05 -7.84
N GLU A 12 8.27 0.99 -8.67
CA GLU A 12 7.51 1.51 -9.81
C GLU A 12 7.30 0.47 -10.92
N ASP A 13 8.21 -0.49 -11.04
CA ASP A 13 8.17 -1.58 -12.02
C ASP A 13 7.30 -2.75 -11.57
N PHE A 14 6.99 -2.85 -10.28
CA PHE A 14 6.15 -3.92 -9.75
C PHE A 14 4.69 -3.50 -9.65
N SER A 15 3.81 -4.49 -9.74
CA SER A 15 2.38 -4.28 -9.52
C SER A 15 2.11 -3.81 -8.09
N VAL A 16 0.98 -3.14 -7.90
CA VAL A 16 0.45 -2.81 -6.57
C VAL A 16 0.37 -4.06 -5.68
N LEU A 17 -0.17 -5.16 -6.20
CA LEU A 17 -0.27 -6.42 -5.48
C LEU A 17 1.10 -6.90 -5.00
N SER A 18 2.11 -6.88 -5.87
CA SER A 18 3.48 -7.32 -5.57
C SER A 18 4.11 -6.43 -4.49
N ASN A 19 3.95 -5.11 -4.60
CA ASN A 19 4.45 -4.14 -3.61
C ASN A 19 3.89 -4.40 -2.21
N VAL A 20 2.61 -4.76 -2.14
CA VAL A 20 1.96 -5.08 -0.86
C VAL A 20 2.40 -6.46 -0.37
N ARG A 21 2.46 -7.46 -1.25
CA ARG A 21 2.93 -8.81 -0.90
C ARG A 21 4.34 -8.86 -0.35
N MET A 22 5.20 -7.96 -0.80
CA MET A 22 6.57 -7.84 -0.30
C MET A 22 6.66 -7.44 1.16
N VAL A 23 5.62 -6.81 1.72
CA VAL A 23 5.63 -6.31 3.10
C VAL A 23 4.62 -7.02 4.01
N THR A 24 3.58 -7.65 3.46
CA THR A 24 2.59 -8.40 4.25
C THR A 24 3.06 -9.80 4.64
N GLU A 25 2.60 -10.29 5.79
CA GLU A 25 2.83 -11.67 6.22
C GLU A 25 2.21 -12.69 5.26
N LYS A 26 2.77 -13.91 5.22
CA LYS A 26 2.22 -15.03 4.44
C LYS A 26 0.82 -15.47 4.88
N SER A 27 0.43 -15.12 6.11
CA SER A 27 -0.90 -15.34 6.68
C SER A 27 -1.98 -14.51 5.99
N VAL A 28 -1.63 -13.34 5.45
CA VAL A 28 -2.57 -12.45 4.74
C VAL A 28 -2.90 -13.04 3.38
N SER A 29 -4.15 -13.48 3.24
CA SER A 29 -4.68 -14.09 2.03
C SER A 29 -4.84 -13.10 0.88
N LYS A 30 -4.87 -13.60 -0.35
CA LYS A 30 -5.05 -12.73 -1.53
C LYS A 30 -6.36 -11.93 -1.45
N ALA A 31 -7.42 -12.59 -0.99
CA ALA A 31 -8.74 -12.01 -0.81
C ALA A 31 -8.75 -10.84 0.19
N GLU A 32 -8.01 -10.92 1.29
CA GLU A 32 -7.93 -9.81 2.28
C GLU A 32 -7.29 -8.55 1.69
N ILE A 33 -6.26 -8.71 0.86
CA ILE A 33 -5.63 -7.58 0.18
C ILE A 33 -6.59 -7.01 -0.86
N GLU A 34 -7.24 -7.85 -1.67
CA GLU A 34 -8.24 -7.38 -2.64
C GLU A 34 -9.40 -6.64 -1.96
N ALA A 35 -9.88 -7.13 -0.82
CA ALA A 35 -10.91 -6.46 -0.02
C ALA A 35 -10.45 -5.09 0.50
N CYS A 36 -9.22 -4.99 1.02
CA CYS A 36 -8.63 -3.73 1.45
C CYS A 36 -8.51 -2.72 0.28
N PHE A 37 -8.05 -3.19 -0.88
CA PHE A 37 -7.92 -2.36 -2.07
C PHE A 37 -9.27 -1.95 -2.65
N SER A 38 -10.29 -2.80 -2.56
CA SER A 38 -11.67 -2.46 -2.92
C SER A 38 -12.24 -1.39 -1.99
N ALA A 39 -11.98 -1.47 -0.68
CA ALA A 39 -12.40 -0.44 0.27
C ALA A 39 -11.74 0.93 0.00
N LEU A 40 -10.55 0.94 -0.60
CA LEU A 40 -9.81 2.14 -0.99
C LEU A 40 -10.13 2.62 -2.42
N GLY A 41 -11.04 1.96 -3.13
CA GLY A 41 -11.40 2.28 -4.52
C GLY A 41 -10.23 2.07 -5.51
N LEU A 42 -9.38 1.08 -5.24
CA LEU A 42 -8.20 0.74 -6.03
C LEU A 42 -8.25 -0.69 -6.60
N GLU A 43 -9.41 -1.35 -6.56
CA GLU A 43 -9.59 -2.75 -7.00
C GLU A 43 -9.15 -2.98 -8.45
N LYS A 44 -9.41 -2.01 -9.33
CA LYS A 44 -9.02 -2.09 -10.76
C LYS A 44 -7.54 -1.84 -11.01
N SER A 45 -6.84 -1.27 -10.03
CA SER A 45 -5.43 -0.86 -10.16
C SER A 45 -4.47 -1.82 -9.46
N ILE A 46 -4.98 -2.87 -8.82
CA ILE A 46 -4.18 -3.82 -8.02
C ILE A 46 -3.15 -4.58 -8.87
N HIS A 47 -3.42 -4.76 -10.16
CA HIS A 47 -2.54 -5.44 -11.11
C HIS A 47 -1.68 -4.49 -11.94
N LEU A 48 -1.94 -3.18 -11.86
CA LEU A 48 -1.17 -2.19 -12.61
C LEU A 48 0.20 -1.96 -11.94
N PRO A 49 1.25 -1.70 -12.74
CA PRO A 49 2.52 -1.27 -12.20
C PRO A 49 2.35 0.09 -11.52
N VAL A 50 3.04 0.30 -10.40
CA VAL A 50 2.88 1.51 -9.58
C VAL A 50 3.16 2.79 -10.36
N ARG A 51 4.06 2.75 -11.35
CA ARG A 51 4.34 3.91 -12.21
C ARG A 51 3.12 4.48 -12.95
N GLU A 52 2.10 3.66 -13.20
CA GLU A 52 0.86 4.08 -13.88
C GLU A 52 -0.17 4.71 -12.93
N LEU A 53 0.09 4.70 -11.63
CA LEU A 53 -0.79 5.29 -10.62
C LEU A 53 -0.56 6.80 -10.52
N SER A 54 -1.66 7.53 -10.34
CA SER A 54 -1.58 8.93 -9.90
C SER A 54 -0.94 9.03 -8.50
N GLY A 55 -0.38 10.21 -8.15
CA GLY A 55 0.22 10.42 -6.83
C GLY A 55 -0.75 10.14 -5.67
N GLY A 56 -2.04 10.46 -5.83
CA GLY A 56 -3.07 10.13 -4.84
C GLY A 56 -3.34 8.63 -4.70
N MET A 57 -3.26 7.88 -5.80
CA MET A 57 -3.37 6.42 -5.78
C MET A 57 -2.14 5.78 -5.13
N LYS A 58 -0.92 6.28 -5.42
CA LYS A 58 0.31 5.84 -4.74
C LYS A 58 0.19 6.02 -3.22
N ARG A 59 -0.32 7.17 -2.75
CA ARG A 59 -0.56 7.42 -1.31
C ARG A 59 -1.54 6.42 -0.68
N ARG A 60 -2.59 6.02 -1.40
CA ARG A 60 -3.53 4.99 -0.94
C ARG A 60 -2.91 3.58 -0.89
N VAL A 61 -2.02 3.24 -1.82
CA VAL A 61 -1.25 1.97 -1.78
C VAL A 61 -0.31 1.94 -0.58
N SER A 62 0.39 3.04 -0.32
CA SER A 62 1.22 3.20 0.87
C SER A 62 0.43 3.04 2.17
N PHE A 63 -0.76 3.63 2.23
CA PHE A 63 -1.66 3.47 3.36
C PHE A 63 -2.11 2.00 3.53
N SER A 64 -2.48 1.30 2.45
CA SER A 64 -2.87 -0.11 2.54
C SER A 64 -1.74 -1.02 2.98
N ARG A 65 -0.49 -0.73 2.60
CA ARG A 65 0.69 -1.44 3.13
C ARG A 65 0.75 -1.33 4.64
N ALA A 66 0.58 -0.14 5.21
CA ALA A 66 0.56 0.07 6.66
C ALA A 66 -0.58 -0.66 7.38
N LEU A 67 -1.76 -0.73 6.76
CA LEU A 67 -2.91 -1.48 7.30
C LEU A 67 -2.66 -3.00 7.29
N LEU A 68 -2.09 -3.51 6.19
CA LEU A 68 -1.96 -4.96 5.95
C LEU A 68 -0.69 -5.58 6.54
N THR A 69 0.35 -4.80 6.84
CA THR A 69 1.56 -5.28 7.54
C THR A 69 1.35 -5.53 9.03
N GLY A 70 0.13 -5.40 9.54
CA GLY A 70 -0.16 -5.74 10.93
C GLY A 70 0.55 -4.82 11.91
N SER A 71 0.58 -3.51 11.64
CA SER A 71 0.89 -2.56 12.71
C SER A 71 -0.16 -2.72 13.80
N ARG A 72 0.20 -3.46 14.86
CA ARG A 72 -0.37 -3.39 16.20
C ARG A 72 -0.27 -1.98 16.84
N PHE A 73 0.03 -0.96 16.05
CA PHE A 73 0.11 0.44 16.41
C PHE A 73 -0.45 1.28 15.24
N VAL A 74 -1.76 1.22 15.03
CA VAL A 74 -2.48 2.42 14.57
C VAL A 74 -2.69 3.25 15.84
N VAL A 75 -1.65 3.99 16.26
CA VAL A 75 -1.89 5.20 17.05
C VAL A 75 -2.14 6.29 16.03
N MET A 76 -3.40 6.35 15.63
CA MET A 76 -4.03 7.50 15.03
C MET A 76 -4.19 8.52 16.16
N GLU A 77 -3.12 9.24 16.50
CA GLU A 77 -3.27 10.52 17.19
C GLU A 77 -3.44 11.56 16.08
N GLU A 78 -4.70 11.98 15.90
CA GLU A 78 -5.07 13.21 15.20
C GLU A 78 -4.36 14.42 15.82
N PRO A 79 -4.20 15.49 15.05
CA PRO A 79 -5.26 16.51 15.07
C PRO A 79 -5.92 16.77 13.72
#